data_AF-A0A9X1GJ32-F1
#
_entry.id   AF-A0A9X1GJ32-F1
#
_cell.length_a   1.000
_cell.length_b   1.000
_cell.length_c   1.000
_cell.angle_alpha   90.00
_cell.angle_beta   90.00
_cell.angle_gamma   90.00
#
_symmetry.space_group_name_H-M   'P 1'
#
loop_
_entity.id
_entity.type
_entity.pdbx_description
1 polymer ?
#
loop_
_entity_poly.entity_id
_entity_poly.type
_entity_poly.pdbx_seq_one_letter_code
_entity_poly.pdbx_strand_id
1 'polypeptide(L)'
;MEENTQGNNVNTEEGSQGTLIVAGERPIGSSGLQVAETISIAGLRPIGTSSLEVVETYNAMGIRPIGANTFQMVSSINLSGIRPIGSSSIVVSENYSVFGNRPIAPNIVDDSEILMGFLD
;
A
#
# COMPACT_ATOMS: atom_id res chain seq x y z
N MET A 1 -56.32 -13.92 -20.33
CA MET A 1 -55.52 -13.79 -19.09
C MET A 1 -54.32 -12.96 -19.48
N GLU A 2 -54.35 -11.68 -19.16
CA GLU A 2 -53.31 -10.71 -19.54
C GLU A 2 -52.21 -10.73 -18.47
N GLU A 3 -50.97 -10.89 -18.90
CA GLU A 3 -49.78 -10.91 -18.05
C GLU A 3 -49.28 -9.47 -17.87
N ASN A 4 -49.38 -8.95 -16.64
CA ASN A 4 -48.87 -7.63 -16.28
C ASN A 4 -47.36 -7.70 -16.08
N THR A 5 -46.59 -7.19 -17.04
CA THR A 5 -45.13 -7.00 -16.93
C THR A 5 -44.83 -5.57 -16.50
N GLN A 6 -44.85 -5.33 -15.20
CA GLN A 6 -44.48 -4.03 -14.65
C GLN A 6 -42.97 -3.99 -14.41
N GLY A 7 -42.25 -3.41 -15.38
CA GLY A 7 -40.81 -3.17 -15.29
C GLY A 7 -40.50 -2.16 -14.19
N ASN A 8 -39.71 -2.59 -13.20
CA ASN A 8 -39.16 -1.70 -12.18
C ASN A 8 -37.93 -0.99 -12.75
N ASN A 9 -38.15 0.22 -13.25
CA ASN A 9 -37.10 1.18 -13.52
C ASN A 9 -36.82 1.93 -12.22
N VAL A 10 -35.84 1.50 -11.45
CA VAL A 10 -35.36 2.24 -10.27
C VAL A 10 -34.13 3.03 -10.70
N ASN A 11 -34.35 4.33 -10.87
CA ASN A 11 -33.29 5.31 -11.10
C ASN A 11 -32.36 5.32 -9.89
N THR A 12 -31.08 5.06 -10.12
CA THR A 12 -30.02 5.08 -9.11
C THR A 12 -29.26 6.38 -9.22
N GLU A 13 -29.68 7.42 -8.49
CA GLU A 13 -28.77 8.45 -7.97
C GLU A 13 -29.37 9.01 -6.68
N GLU A 14 -28.57 8.98 -5.60
CA GLU A 14 -28.51 9.91 -4.45
C GLU A 14 -27.90 9.12 -3.26
N GLY A 15 -26.71 9.53 -2.83
CA GLY A 15 -25.94 8.91 -1.76
C GLY A 15 -26.62 9.04 -0.40
N SER A 16 -27.55 8.14 -0.09
CA SER A 16 -28.18 8.06 1.22
C SER A 16 -27.23 7.40 2.22
N GLN A 17 -26.74 8.17 3.19
CA GLN A 17 -26.06 7.65 4.38
C GLN A 17 -27.08 6.79 5.15
N GLY A 18 -26.96 5.46 5.06
CA GLY A 18 -27.86 4.54 5.75
C GLY A 18 -27.55 4.46 7.24
N THR A 19 -28.59 4.31 8.06
CA THR A 19 -28.47 4.00 9.50
C THR A 19 -28.88 2.54 9.71
N LEU A 20 -27.98 1.70 10.22
CA LEU A 20 -28.29 0.32 10.62
C LEU A 20 -28.79 0.30 12.06
N ILE A 21 -30.06 -0.05 12.28
CA ILE A 21 -30.64 -0.18 13.63
C ILE A 21 -30.34 -1.59 14.16
N VAL A 22 -29.12 -1.79 14.66
CA VAL A 22 -28.72 -2.96 15.46
C VAL A 22 -28.10 -2.44 16.75
N ALA A 23 -28.89 -2.41 17.82
CA ALA A 23 -28.50 -1.95 19.16
C ALA A 23 -27.87 -0.54 19.19
N GLY A 24 -28.64 0.48 18.79
CA GLY A 24 -28.23 1.89 18.78
C GLY A 24 -28.03 2.44 17.37
N GLU A 25 -27.94 3.76 17.26
CA GLU A 25 -27.71 4.45 15.99
C GLU A 25 -26.21 4.40 15.66
N ARG A 26 -25.83 3.62 14.64
CA ARG A 26 -24.45 3.55 14.14
C ARG A 26 -24.39 4.23 12.77
N PRO A 27 -23.74 5.39 12.63
CA PRO A 27 -23.58 6.03 11.33
C PRO A 27 -22.71 5.15 10.43
N ILE A 28 -23.13 4.97 9.18
CA ILE A 28 -22.39 4.22 8.16
C ILE A 28 -21.72 5.22 7.25
N GLY A 29 -20.38 5.24 7.25
CA GLY A 29 -19.64 6.07 6.31
C GLY A 29 -19.81 5.58 4.87
N SER A 30 -19.87 6.52 3.91
CA SER A 30 -19.82 6.19 2.49
C SER A 30 -18.52 5.47 2.14
N SER A 31 -18.63 4.32 1.46
CA SER A 31 -17.49 3.58 0.92
C SER A 31 -17.36 3.86 -0.58
N GLY A 32 -16.13 4.08 -1.06
CA GLY A 32 -15.84 4.20 -2.51
C GLY A 32 -15.78 2.85 -3.24
N LEU A 33 -16.09 1.74 -2.57
CA LEU A 33 -16.07 0.40 -3.16
C LEU A 33 -17.29 0.19 -4.04
N GLN A 34 -17.06 -0.10 -5.32
CA GLN A 34 -18.12 -0.52 -6.24
C GLN A 34 -18.39 -2.02 -6.09
N VAL A 35 -19.66 -2.36 -5.83
CA VAL A 35 -20.12 -3.74 -5.67
C VAL A 35 -20.66 -4.23 -7.02
N ALA A 36 -20.08 -5.29 -7.56
CA ALA A 36 -20.51 -5.90 -8.82
C ALA A 36 -21.74 -6.80 -8.61
N GLU A 37 -21.68 -7.64 -7.57
CA GLU A 37 -22.67 -8.66 -7.27
C GLU A 37 -22.66 -8.96 -5.76
N THR A 38 -23.67 -9.65 -5.26
CA THR A 38 -23.68 -10.20 -3.90
C THR A 38 -24.00 -11.68 -3.96
N ILE A 39 -23.19 -12.50 -3.30
CA ILE A 39 -23.41 -13.94 -3.23
C ILE A 39 -23.92 -14.35 -1.84
N SER A 40 -24.86 -15.28 -1.79
CA SER A 40 -25.43 -15.82 -0.55
C SER A 40 -24.74 -17.13 -0.15
N ILE A 41 -23.53 -17.03 0.41
CA ILE A 41 -22.79 -18.15 1.00
C ILE A 41 -22.38 -17.83 2.44
N ALA A 42 -23.07 -18.46 3.40
CA ALA A 42 -22.96 -18.14 4.83
C ALA A 42 -23.21 -16.64 5.10
N GLY A 43 -24.34 -16.14 4.61
CA GLY A 43 -24.73 -14.72 4.63
C GLY A 43 -24.57 -14.03 3.28
N LEU A 44 -24.98 -12.76 3.21
CA LEU A 44 -24.80 -11.90 2.03
C LEU A 44 -23.37 -11.37 2.01
N ARG A 45 -22.58 -11.78 1.03
CA ARG A 45 -21.19 -11.33 0.84
C ARG A 45 -21.08 -10.49 -0.44
N PRO A 46 -20.75 -9.19 -0.35
CA PRO A 46 -20.57 -8.37 -1.54
C PRO A 46 -19.28 -8.76 -2.28
N ILE A 47 -19.35 -8.71 -3.61
CA ILE A 47 -18.21 -8.91 -4.51
C ILE A 47 -17.82 -7.54 -5.05
N GLY A 48 -16.63 -7.07 -4.68
CA GLY A 48 -16.09 -5.81 -5.18
C GLY A 48 -15.55 -5.92 -6.60
N THR A 49 -15.62 -4.83 -7.36
CA THR A 49 -14.92 -4.74 -8.65
C THR A 49 -13.43 -4.47 -8.44
N SER A 50 -12.59 -5.09 -9.26
CA SER A 50 -11.16 -4.75 -9.38
C SER A 50 -10.73 -4.80 -10.83
N SER A 51 -9.72 -4.00 -11.18
CA SER A 51 -9.08 -4.02 -12.51
C SER A 51 -7.72 -4.70 -12.41
N LEU A 52 -7.52 -5.76 -13.18
CA LEU A 52 -6.22 -6.40 -13.39
C LEU A 52 -5.91 -6.38 -14.88
N GLU A 53 -4.84 -5.70 -15.27
CA GLU A 53 -4.32 -5.76 -16.63
C GLU A 53 -3.43 -6.99 -16.79
N VAL A 54 -3.78 -7.87 -17.73
CA VAL A 54 -3.02 -9.08 -18.04
C VAL A 54 -2.26 -8.84 -19.34
N VAL A 55 -0.93 -8.89 -19.27
CA VAL A 55 -0.04 -8.61 -20.43
C VAL A 55 0.28 -9.90 -21.17
N GLU A 56 0.42 -11.00 -20.44
CA GLU A 56 0.78 -12.29 -21.01
C GLU A 56 0.15 -13.42 -20.18
N THR A 57 0.14 -14.63 -20.73
CA THR A 57 -0.31 -15.83 -20.03
C THR A 57 0.74 -16.92 -20.17
N TYR A 58 1.13 -17.50 -19.04
CA TYR A 58 2.06 -18.61 -19.00
C TYR A 58 1.32 -19.93 -18.75
N ASN A 59 1.59 -20.94 -19.57
CA ASN A 59 0.99 -22.26 -19.42
C ASN A 59 2.03 -23.25 -18.90
N ALA A 60 2.06 -23.42 -17.59
CA ALA A 60 2.78 -24.52 -16.93
C ALA A 60 1.90 -25.12 -15.85
N MET A 61 1.41 -26.34 -16.12
CA MET A 61 0.44 -27.04 -15.27
C MET A 61 -0.85 -26.24 -15.07
N GLY A 62 -1.31 -25.55 -16.11
CA GLY A 62 -2.49 -24.68 -16.07
C GLY A 62 -2.19 -23.26 -16.57
N ILE A 63 -3.27 -22.51 -16.79
CA ILE A 63 -3.23 -21.12 -17.28
C ILE A 63 -2.94 -20.17 -16.11
N ARG A 64 -1.79 -19.49 -16.16
CA ARG A 64 -1.35 -18.51 -15.15
C ARG A 64 -1.21 -17.12 -15.79
N PRO A 65 -2.08 -16.15 -15.46
CA PRO A 65 -1.98 -14.80 -16.00
C PRO A 65 -0.76 -14.07 -15.43
N ILE A 66 -0.09 -13.30 -16.28
CA ILE A 66 1.00 -12.40 -15.92
C ILE A 66 0.43 -10.98 -15.94
N GLY A 67 0.33 -10.37 -14.76
CA GLY A 67 -0.17 -9.00 -14.60
C GLY A 67 0.85 -7.94 -15.05
N ALA A 68 0.36 -6.77 -15.46
CA ALA A 68 1.20 -5.62 -15.76
C ALA A 68 1.99 -5.17 -14.52
N ASN A 69 3.24 -4.73 -14.72
CA ASN A 69 4.05 -4.17 -13.64
C ASN A 69 3.62 -2.73 -13.35
N THR A 70 3.53 -2.37 -12.07
CA THR A 70 3.21 -1.00 -11.61
C THR A 70 4.43 -0.24 -11.08
N PHE A 71 5.59 -0.88 -11.02
CA PHE A 71 6.85 -0.31 -10.55
C PHE A 71 7.99 -0.67 -11.50
N GLN A 72 9.02 0.18 -11.55
CA GLN A 72 10.19 -0.01 -12.41
C GLN A 72 11.36 -0.58 -11.60
N MET A 73 12.00 -1.62 -12.14
CA MET A 73 13.25 -2.16 -11.60
C MET A 73 14.45 -1.54 -12.33
N VAL A 74 15.45 -1.11 -11.57
CA VAL A 74 16.64 -0.42 -12.12
C VAL A 74 17.88 -1.32 -12.04
N SER A 75 17.98 -2.15 -11.01
CA SER A 75 19.10 -3.06 -10.81
C SER A 75 18.71 -4.25 -9.94
N SER A 76 19.65 -5.16 -9.68
CA SER A 76 19.51 -6.27 -8.75
C SER A 76 20.80 -6.50 -7.99
N ILE A 77 20.70 -6.88 -6.72
CA ILE A 77 21.85 -7.27 -5.88
C ILE A 77 21.79 -8.76 -5.54
N ASN A 78 22.96 -9.42 -5.52
CA ASN A 78 23.08 -10.81 -5.10
C ASN A 78 23.61 -10.89 -3.66
N LEU A 79 22.68 -10.91 -2.69
CA LEU A 79 22.99 -11.10 -1.27
C LEU A 79 21.97 -12.08 -0.70
N SER A 80 22.38 -13.35 -0.63
CA SER A 80 21.51 -14.50 -0.32
C SER A 80 20.34 -14.63 -1.31
N GLY A 81 20.65 -14.60 -2.60
CA GLY A 81 19.69 -14.62 -3.70
C GLY A 81 19.62 -13.29 -4.44
N ILE A 82 18.90 -13.29 -5.58
CA ILE A 82 18.72 -12.11 -6.43
C ILE A 82 17.61 -11.25 -5.85
N ARG A 83 17.97 -10.08 -5.32
CA ARG A 83 17.03 -9.09 -4.76
C ARG A 83 16.89 -7.90 -5.72
N PRO A 84 15.68 -7.59 -6.21
CA PRO A 84 15.49 -6.45 -7.10
C PRO A 84 15.62 -5.11 -6.38
N ILE A 85 16.13 -4.11 -7.09
CA ILE A 85 16.23 -2.71 -6.65
C ILE A 85 15.26 -1.89 -7.50
N GLY A 86 14.21 -1.38 -6.87
CA GLY A 86 13.20 -0.53 -7.50
C GLY A 86 13.65 0.93 -7.63
N SER A 87 13.12 1.63 -8.63
CA SER A 87 13.23 3.09 -8.69
C SER A 87 12.40 3.73 -7.58
N SER A 88 12.90 4.81 -6.98
CA SER A 88 12.10 5.68 -6.10
C SER A 88 12.07 7.09 -6.68
N SER A 89 10.98 7.82 -6.43
CA SER A 89 10.85 9.24 -6.79
C SER A 89 11.42 10.18 -5.73
N ILE A 90 11.95 9.65 -4.63
CA ILE A 90 12.49 10.43 -3.53
C ILE A 90 13.83 11.03 -3.97
N VAL A 91 13.86 12.36 -4.08
CA VAL A 91 15.09 13.12 -4.35
C VAL A 91 15.63 13.62 -3.01
N VAL A 92 16.83 13.18 -2.65
CA VAL A 92 17.55 13.70 -1.48
C VAL A 92 18.43 14.85 -1.96
N SER A 93 18.09 16.08 -1.59
CA SER A 93 18.82 17.28 -2.03
C SER A 93 20.03 17.59 -1.15
N GLU A 94 19.96 17.29 0.13
CA GLU A 94 20.99 17.64 1.11
C GLU A 94 21.13 16.55 2.18
N ASN A 95 22.37 16.19 2.50
CA ASN A 95 22.71 15.36 3.65
C ASN A 95 23.41 16.25 4.68
N TYR A 96 22.77 16.51 5.83
CA TYR A 96 23.40 17.30 6.88
C TYR A 96 24.06 16.38 7.92
N SER A 97 25.39 16.46 8.04
CA SER A 97 26.13 15.82 9.13
C SER A 97 26.33 16.82 10.26
N VAL A 98 25.52 16.71 11.32
CA VAL A 98 25.50 17.67 12.44
C VAL A 98 26.77 17.57 13.32
N PHE A 99 27.47 16.44 13.29
CA PHE A 99 28.55 16.18 14.25
C PHE A 99 29.97 16.55 13.78
N GLY A 100 30.17 16.96 12.53
CA GLY A 100 31.47 17.45 12.02
C GLY A 100 32.68 16.55 12.33
N ASN A 101 33.88 17.12 12.35
CA ASN A 101 35.10 16.45 12.81
C ASN A 101 35.26 16.62 14.33
N ARG A 102 34.43 15.95 15.14
CA ARG A 102 34.67 15.89 16.58
C ARG A 102 36.04 15.24 16.82
N PRO A 103 36.98 15.92 17.51
CA PRO A 103 38.26 15.32 17.86
C PRO A 103 38.00 14.05 18.68
N ILE A 104 38.48 12.91 18.18
CA ILE A 104 38.51 11.67 18.94
C ILE A 104 39.90 11.60 19.53
N ALA A 105 40.00 11.70 20.86
CA ALA A 105 41.27 11.50 21.53
C ALA A 105 41.75 10.07 21.26
N PRO A 106 43.04 9.85 20.94
CA PRO A 106 43.58 8.50 20.85
C PRO A 106 43.39 7.77 22.18
N ASN A 107 43.15 6.45 22.14
CA ASN A 107 43.04 5.61 23.34
C ASN A 107 44.35 5.52 24.15
N ILE A 108 45.42 6.13 23.67
CA ILE A 108 46.74 6.21 24.31
C ILE A 108 47.02 7.70 24.50
N VAL A 109 47.04 8.12 25.77
CA VAL A 109 47.32 9.50 26.18
C VAL A 109 48.63 9.47 26.95
N ASP A 110 49.63 10.20 26.46
CA ASP A 110 50.93 10.33 27.14
C ASP A 110 50.92 11.48 28.17
N ASP A 111 50.18 12.56 27.89
CA ASP A 111 50.09 13.75 28.75
C ASP A 111 48.63 14.13 29.06
N SER A 112 48.11 13.65 30.19
CA SER A 112 46.75 13.94 30.66
C SER A 112 46.57 15.38 31.16
N GLU A 113 47.64 16.06 31.58
CA GLU A 113 47.59 17.43 32.12
C GLU A 113 47.18 18.48 31.08
N ILE A 114 47.58 18.30 29.82
CA ILE A 114 47.27 19.24 28.73
C ILE A 114 45.78 19.15 28.32
N LEU A 115 45.16 17.98 28.47
CA LEU A 115 43.80 17.74 28.01
C LEU A 115 42.74 18.30 28.96
N MET A 116 43.02 18.36 30.27
CA MET A 116 42.10 18.89 31.30
C MET A 116 41.81 20.39 31.18
N GLY A 117 42.62 21.14 30.41
CA GLY A 117 42.40 22.56 30.14
C GLY A 117 41.34 22.85 29.07
N PHE A 118 40.82 21.81 28.39
CA PHE A 118 39.78 21.92 27.35
C PHE A 118 38.41 21.40 27.83
N LEU A 119 38.28 21.10 29.12
CA LEU A 119 37.06 20.62 29.77
C LEU A 119 36.44 21.82 30.50
N ASP A 120 35.58 22.57 29.81
CA ASP A 120 34.61 23.49 30.41
C ASP A 120 33.23 22.80 30.43
#